data_AF-P39534-F1
#
_entry.id   AF-P39534-F1
#
_cell.length_a   1.000
_cell.length_b   1.000
_cell.length_c   1.000
_cell.angle_alpha   90.00
_cell.angle_beta   90.00
_cell.angle_gamma   90.00
#
_symmetry.space_group_name_H-M   'P 1'
#
loop_
_entity.id
_entity.type
_entity.pdbx_description
1 polymer ?
#
loop_
_entity_poly.entity_id
_entity_poly.type
_entity_poly.pdbx_seq_one_letter_code
_entity_poly.pdbx_strand_id
1 'polypeptide(L)'
;MYKVSACGVRIMSGISEIWIGELRDYKYALRLDREEYPAVLVYEYDSSSTRNYLFTIKYSDQRPNWQLITRDAALTAYDLLNRGGEFTTLSFPGATIHRSVSELSRLH
;
A
#
# COMPACT_ATOMS: atom_id res chain seq x y z
N MET A 1 -20.70 -0.25 -3.99
CA MET A 1 -20.88 -1.23 -5.07
C MET A 1 -19.59 -1.26 -5.88
N TYR A 2 -18.72 -2.25 -5.67
CA TYR A 2 -17.58 -2.51 -6.55
C TYR A 2 -17.54 -4.00 -6.88
N LYS A 3 -17.96 -4.29 -8.11
CA LYS A 3 -17.63 -5.49 -8.87
C LYS A 3 -16.60 -5.02 -9.88
N VAL A 4 -15.36 -5.46 -9.77
CA VAL A 4 -14.47 -5.48 -10.95
C VAL A 4 -14.17 -6.94 -11.21
N SER A 5 -14.95 -7.45 -12.15
CA SER A 5 -14.89 -8.77 -12.74
C SER A 5 -14.53 -8.55 -14.20
N ALA A 6 -13.26 -8.69 -14.54
CA ALA A 6 -12.77 -8.98 -15.88
C ALA A 6 -11.30 -9.37 -15.73
N CYS A 7 -10.94 -10.62 -16.06
CA CYS A 7 -9.56 -11.10 -16.11
C CYS A 7 -8.76 -11.09 -14.78
N GLY A 8 -9.16 -11.95 -13.83
CA GLY A 8 -8.22 -12.55 -12.87
C GLY A 8 -7.59 -11.67 -11.78
N VAL A 9 -7.85 -10.36 -11.75
CA VAL A 9 -7.38 -9.49 -10.66
C VAL A 9 -8.38 -9.62 -9.50
N ARG A 10 -8.13 -10.53 -8.56
CA ARG A 10 -8.72 -10.38 -7.22
C ARG A 10 -8.11 -9.11 -6.63
N ILE A 11 -8.72 -7.96 -6.85
CA ILE A 11 -8.58 -6.86 -5.89
C ILE A 11 -9.04 -7.49 -4.58
N MET A 12 -8.10 -7.78 -3.67
CA MET A 12 -8.41 -8.58 -2.49
C MET A 12 -9.55 -7.84 -1.78
N SER A 13 -10.69 -8.50 -1.62
CA SER A 13 -11.81 -7.90 -0.90
C SER A 13 -11.31 -7.45 0.47
N GLY A 14 -11.50 -6.17 0.80
CA GLY A 14 -10.98 -5.60 2.06
C GLY A 14 -9.58 -4.99 1.97
N ILE A 15 -9.16 -4.49 0.80
CA ILE A 15 -8.01 -3.57 0.73
C ILE A 15 -8.51 -2.13 0.80
N SER A 16 -7.92 -1.31 1.67
CA SER A 16 -8.07 0.15 1.64
C SER A 16 -7.05 0.78 0.70
N GLU A 17 -7.24 2.04 0.30
CA GLU A 17 -6.25 2.78 -0.49
C GLU A 17 -5.72 3.96 0.33
N ILE A 18 -4.42 4.27 0.19
CA ILE A 18 -3.84 5.47 0.81
C ILE A 18 -2.83 6.13 -0.12
N TRP A 19 -2.87 7.46 -0.15
CA TRP A 19 -1.88 8.25 -0.86
C TRP A 19 -0.57 8.32 -0.08
N ILE A 20 0.56 8.05 -0.74
CA ILE A 20 1.89 8.11 -0.11
C ILE A 20 2.22 9.51 0.45
N GLY A 21 1.65 10.57 -0.12
CA GLY A 21 1.79 11.93 0.40
C GLY A 21 1.13 12.12 1.77
N GLU A 22 -0.01 11.49 2.02
CA GLU A 22 -0.68 11.51 3.33
C GLU A 22 0.13 10.74 4.38
N LEU A 23 0.71 9.60 4.01
CA LEU A 23 1.55 8.81 4.93
C LEU A 23 2.76 9.58 5.46
N ARG A 24 3.20 10.65 4.79
CA ARG A 24 4.28 11.51 5.31
C ARG A 24 3.87 12.19 6.61
N ASP A 25 2.61 12.56 6.78
CA ASP A 25 2.06 13.02 8.06
C ASP A 25 1.56 11.80 8.87
N TYR A 26 2.21 11.56 10.01
CA TYR A 26 1.91 10.42 10.87
C TYR A 26 0.43 10.38 11.31
N LYS A 27 -0.28 11.51 11.37
CA LYS A 27 -1.70 11.57 11.74
C LYS A 27 -2.59 10.78 10.78
N TYR A 28 -2.24 10.74 9.49
CA TYR A 28 -2.99 9.94 8.52
C TYR A 28 -2.65 8.47 8.64
N ALA A 29 -1.39 8.13 8.94
CA ALA A 29 -1.02 6.74 9.22
C ALA A 29 -1.82 6.18 10.42
N LEU A 30 -2.07 6.99 11.46
CA LEU A 30 -2.89 6.57 12.60
C LEU A 30 -4.35 6.23 12.24
N ARG A 31 -4.83 6.63 11.05
CA ARG A 31 -6.17 6.28 10.55
C ARG A 31 -6.22 4.94 9.82
N LEU A 32 -5.08 4.27 9.63
CA LEU A 32 -5.06 2.93 9.06
C LEU A 32 -5.83 1.98 9.98
N ASP A 33 -6.84 1.31 9.40
CA ASP A 33 -7.70 0.37 10.09
C ASP A 33 -7.46 -1.05 9.56
N ARG A 34 -6.77 -1.86 10.36
CA ARG A 34 -6.48 -3.26 10.03
C ARG A 34 -7.65 -4.20 10.29
N GLU A 35 -8.61 -3.80 11.12
CA GLU A 35 -9.75 -4.62 11.51
C GLU A 35 -10.77 -4.64 10.38
N GLU A 36 -11.00 -3.49 9.74
CA GLU A 36 -11.83 -3.38 8.54
C GLU A 36 -11.08 -3.78 7.28
N TYR A 37 -9.81 -3.38 7.15
CA TYR A 37 -8.99 -3.61 5.95
C TYR A 37 -7.69 -4.34 6.28
N PRO A 38 -7.58 -5.68 6.07
CA PRO A 38 -6.34 -6.42 6.36
C PRO A 38 -5.11 -5.99 5.55
N ALA A 39 -5.30 -5.15 4.53
CA ALA A 39 -4.23 -4.61 3.71
C ALA A 39 -4.57 -3.21 3.21
N VAL A 40 -3.54 -2.46 2.80
CA VAL A 40 -3.68 -1.17 2.13
C VAL A 40 -2.88 -1.14 0.84
N LEU A 41 -3.46 -0.56 -0.19
CA LEU A 41 -2.84 -0.28 -1.47
C LEU A 41 -2.32 1.16 -1.45
N VAL A 42 -1.02 1.32 -1.64
CA VAL A 42 -0.34 2.61 -1.60
C VAL A 42 -0.19 3.13 -3.03
N TYR A 43 -0.57 4.39 -3.24
CA TYR A 43 -0.46 5.04 -4.54
C TYR A 43 0.17 6.44 -4.43
N GLU A 44 0.66 6.94 -5.56
CA GLU A 44 0.98 8.35 -5.77
C GLU A 44 0.19 8.92 -6.95
N TYR A 45 0.37 10.20 -7.25
CA TYR A 45 -0.28 10.86 -8.37
C TYR A 45 0.75 11.14 -9.46
N ASP A 46 0.58 10.54 -10.65
CA ASP A 46 1.42 10.83 -11.83
C ASP A 46 1.01 12.15 -12.51
N SER A 47 -0.26 12.50 -12.37
CA SER A 47 -0.89 13.72 -12.88
C SER A 47 -1.79 14.33 -11.78
N SER A 48 -2.52 15.41 -12.05
CA SER A 48 -3.40 16.03 -11.06
C SER A 48 -4.51 15.11 -10.51
N SER A 49 -4.83 14.00 -11.19
CA SER A 49 -5.89 13.09 -10.74
C SER A 49 -5.64 11.61 -11.03
N THR A 50 -4.60 11.24 -11.79
CA THR A 50 -4.32 9.85 -12.13
C THR A 50 -3.52 9.17 -11.02
N ARG A 51 -4.10 8.13 -10.40
CA ARG A 51 -3.45 7.34 -9.35
C ARG A 51 -2.46 6.35 -9.95
N ASN A 52 -1.21 6.40 -9.52
CA ASN A 52 -0.18 5.42 -9.82
C ASN A 52 0.02 4.51 -8.62
N TYR A 53 -0.41 3.26 -8.75
CA TYR A 53 -0.33 2.29 -7.66
C TYR A 53 1.08 1.73 -7.52
N LEU A 54 1.63 1.85 -6.31
CA LEU A 54 3.03 1.56 -6.03
C LEU A 54 3.21 0.15 -5.47
N PHE A 55 2.45 -0.21 -4.46
CA PHE A 55 2.58 -1.51 -3.80
C PHE A 55 1.45 -1.70 -2.81
N THR A 56 1.25 -2.95 -2.41
CA THR A 56 0.29 -3.33 -1.37
C THR A 56 1.04 -3.65 -0.09
N ILE A 57 0.50 -3.22 1.06
CA ILE A 57 1.00 -3.58 2.37
C ILE A 57 -0.04 -4.46 3.05
N LYS A 58 0.37 -5.67 3.43
CA LYS A 58 -0.44 -6.57 4.25
C LYS A 58 -0.03 -6.43 5.71
N TYR A 59 -1.02 -6.22 6.58
CA TYR A 59 -0.80 -6.09 8.01
C TYR A 59 -0.66 -7.46 8.66
N SER A 60 0.30 -7.59 9.57
CA SER A 60 0.47 -8.76 10.42
C SER A 60 0.87 -8.41 11.85
N ASP A 61 1.28 -7.16 12.12
CA ASP A 61 1.61 -6.72 13.47
C ASP A 61 0.36 -6.65 14.34
N GLN A 62 0.51 -7.07 15.59
CA GLN A 62 -0.49 -6.94 16.64
C GLN A 62 -0.08 -5.94 17.72
N ARG A 63 1.16 -5.43 17.67
CA ARG A 63 1.72 -4.50 18.67
C ARG A 63 1.00 -3.14 18.65
N PRO A 64 1.07 -2.39 19.78
CA PRO A 64 0.64 -1.00 19.82
C PRO A 64 1.38 -0.15 18.77
N ASN A 65 0.72 0.88 18.24
CA ASN A 65 1.27 1.81 17.24
C ASN A 65 1.79 1.13 15.95
N TRP A 66 1.25 -0.04 15.60
CA TRP A 66 1.58 -0.76 14.36
C TRP A 66 1.45 0.11 13.11
N GLN A 67 0.57 1.11 13.13
CA GLN A 67 0.40 2.09 12.07
C GLN A 67 1.68 2.87 11.77
N LEU A 68 2.46 3.22 12.80
CA LEU A 68 3.71 3.96 12.63
C LEU A 68 4.79 3.08 12.01
N ILE A 69 4.87 1.81 12.41
CA ILE A 69 5.78 0.83 11.78
C ILE A 69 5.41 0.63 10.31
N THR A 70 4.11 0.51 10.03
CA THR A 70 3.57 0.38 8.68
C THR A 70 3.92 1.60 7.83
N ARG A 71 3.77 2.80 8.38
CA ARG A 71 4.17 4.05 7.74
C ARG A 71 5.66 4.04 7.38
N ASP A 72 6.52 3.72 8.34
CA ASP A 72 7.96 3.75 8.12
C ASP A 72 8.39 2.70 7.08
N ALA A 73 7.75 1.52 7.10
CA ALA A 73 7.90 0.50 6.07
C ALA A 73 7.48 1.02 4.68
N ALA A 74 6.32 1.68 4.59
CA ALA A 74 5.81 2.25 3.34
C ALA A 74 6.76 3.33 2.79
N LEU A 75 7.22 4.24 3.64
CA LEU A 75 8.14 5.31 3.24
C LEU A 75 9.50 4.75 2.81
N THR A 76 9.99 3.70 3.47
CA THR A 76 11.23 3.01 3.09
C THR A 76 11.10 2.35 1.72
N ALA A 77 9.99 1.64 1.47
CA ALA A 77 9.72 1.03 0.17
C ALA A 77 9.57 2.08 -0.94
N TYR A 78 8.93 3.20 -0.64
CA TYR A 78 8.80 4.31 -1.58
C TYR A 78 10.15 4.97 -1.89
N ASP A 79 11.00 5.20 -0.88
CA ASP A 79 12.36 5.73 -1.08
C ASP A 79 13.21 4.76 -1.93
N LEU A 80 13.07 3.44 -1.74
CA LEU A 80 13.70 2.44 -2.59
C LEU A 80 13.29 2.58 -4.06
N LEU A 81 11.98 2.73 -4.34
CA LEU A 81 11.49 2.94 -5.72
C LEU A 81 12.00 4.24 -6.33
N ASN A 82 12.00 5.34 -5.56
CA ASN A 82 12.48 6.65 -6.03
C ASN A 82 13.97 6.65 -6.39
N ARG A 83 14.76 5.75 -5.78
CA ARG A 83 16.18 5.56 -6.11
C ARG A 83 16.40 4.62 -7.30
N GLY A 84 15.34 4.21 -7.98
CA GLY A 84 15.38 3.25 -9.09
C GLY A 84 15.53 1.79 -8.66
N GLY A 85 15.32 1.50 -7.37
CA GLY A 85 15.31 0.13 -6.86
C GLY A 85 14.03 -0.61 -7.26
N GLU A 86 14.13 -1.93 -7.35
CA GLU A 86 12.99 -2.81 -7.60
C GLU A 86 12.89 -3.86 -6.50
N PHE A 87 11.66 -4.29 -6.23
CA PHE A 87 11.38 -5.39 -5.32
C PHE A 87 10.08 -6.06 -5.68
N THR A 88 9.96 -7.34 -5.32
CA THR A 88 8.68 -8.07 -5.34
C THR A 88 8.08 -8.15 -3.94
N THR A 89 8.91 -8.36 -2.92
CA THR A 89 8.44 -8.46 -1.53
C THR A 89 9.48 -7.88 -0.58
N LEU A 90 9.02 -7.07 0.38
CA LEU A 90 9.81 -6.58 1.51
C LEU A 90 9.12 -6.99 2.81
N SER A 91 9.90 -7.53 3.73
CA SER A 91 9.42 -7.96 5.04
C SER A 91 9.88 -6.97 6.09
N PHE A 92 8.92 -6.31 6.74
CA PHE A 92 9.13 -5.47 7.91
C PHE A 92 8.52 -6.16 9.13
N PRO A 93 8.97 -5.86 10.35
CA PRO A 93 8.31 -6.35 11.55
C PRO A 93 6.83 -5.99 11.52
N GLY A 94 5.96 -6.98 11.34
CA GLY A 94 4.52 -6.80 11.33
C GLY A 94 3.89 -6.24 10.05
N ALA A 95 4.64 -6.04 8.98
CA ALA A 95 4.10 -5.65 7.68
C ALA A 95 4.83 -6.36 6.55
N THR A 96 4.10 -6.87 5.58
CA THR A 96 4.69 -7.39 4.33
C THR A 96 4.26 -6.49 3.19
N ILE A 97 5.23 -5.93 2.49
CA ILE A 97 4.99 -5.12 1.31
C ILE A 97 5.18 -5.99 0.09
N HIS A 98 4.20 -6.01 -0.82
CA HIS A 98 4.24 -6.74 -2.06
C HIS A 98 4.07 -5.78 -3.24
N ARG A 99 4.90 -5.94 -4.26
CA ARG A 99 4.81 -5.19 -5.52
C ARG A 99 4.84 -6.17 -6.68
N SER A 100 3.79 -6.10 -7.50
CA SER A 100 3.72 -6.78 -8.78
C SER A 100 3.34 -5.74 -9.82
N VAL A 101 4.31 -5.33 -10.64
CA VAL A 101 4.10 -4.27 -11.65
C VAL A 101 2.95 -4.66 -12.58
N SER A 102 2.88 -5.92 -13.00
CA SER A 102 1.84 -6.41 -13.91
C SER A 102 0.43 -6.40 -13.29
N GLU A 103 0.31 -6.53 -11.97
CA GLU A 103 -0.98 -6.44 -11.27
C GLU A 103 -1.35 -4.97 -11.01
N LEU A 104 -0.40 -4.17 -10.54
CA LEU A 104 -0.61 -2.76 -10.22
C LEU A 104 -0.94 -1.92 -11.46
N SER A 105 -0.29 -2.21 -12.59
CA SER A 105 -0.61 -1.56 -13.88
C SER A 105 -2.02 -1.84 -14.39
N ARG A 106 -2.74 -2.84 -13.86
CA ARG A 106 -4.15 -3.09 -14.19
C ARG A 106 -5.13 -2.27 -13.36
N LEU A 107 -4.65 -1.64 -12.29
CA LEU A 107 -5.44 -0.78 -11.43
C LEU A 107 -5.35 0.69 -11.86
N HIS A 108 -4.28 1.04 -12.56
CA HIS A 108 -4.02 2.37 -13.13
C HIS A 108 -5.04 2.75 -14.22
#